data_AF-A0A8S3TRW7-F1
#
_entry.id   AF-A0A8S3TRW7-F1
#
_cell.length_a   1.000
_cell.length_b   1.000
_cell.length_c   1.000
_cell.angle_alpha   90.00
_cell.angle_beta   90.00
_cell.angle_gamma   90.00
#
_symmetry.space_group_name_H-M   'P 1'
#
loop_
_entity.id
_entity.type
_entity.pdbx_description
1 polymer ?
#
loop_
_entity_poly.entity_id
_entity_poly.type
_entity_poly.pdbx_seq_one_letter_code
_entity_poly.pdbx_strand_id
1 'polypeptide(L)'
;MAEHAEESLLLQDDSLPDKSSDGANRSSSDRDLHDTFSLFKLYMDGKMDSLESKLVREQDAMSKKIKEEVSIKFKHEGNRIQFKFNEEIVNDLNKLYKSIPSTEAHSIRVVLDLLDKVKGRNKLIRIADSSPAGWSTVREYESNDIASDSEDEKKIRQAESRAMRTMKDKTKRTSRSVFQQTQSATSRNLC
;
A
#
# COMPACT_ATOMS: atom_id res chain seq x y z
N MET A 1 6.07 33.09 -52.24
CA MET A 1 6.44 34.50 -52.04
C MET A 1 6.91 34.60 -50.59
N ALA A 2 8.22 34.52 -50.33
CA ALA A 2 9.20 35.64 -50.38
C ALA A 2 8.85 36.64 -49.24
N GLU A 3 9.67 37.06 -48.27
CA GLU A 3 11.14 37.19 -48.01
C GLU A 3 11.33 37.17 -46.47
N HIS A 4 12.40 36.63 -45.85
CA HIS A 4 13.78 37.14 -45.65
C HIS A 4 13.94 38.47 -44.90
N ALA A 5 14.55 38.41 -43.70
CA ALA A 5 15.52 39.33 -43.08
C ALA A 5 15.82 38.78 -41.66
N GLU A 6 16.89 38.02 -41.40
CA GLU A 6 18.31 38.42 -41.24
C GLU A 6 18.54 39.57 -40.25
N GLU A 7 18.92 39.23 -39.02
CA GLU A 7 19.66 40.12 -38.12
C GLU A 7 21.04 39.51 -37.87
N SER A 8 22.01 40.15 -38.50
CA SER A 8 23.45 39.94 -38.40
C SER A 8 23.99 40.43 -37.06
N LEU A 9 24.73 39.60 -36.32
CA LEU A 9 25.71 40.08 -35.36
C LEU A 9 27.09 39.49 -35.68
N LEU A 10 27.90 40.37 -36.27
CA LEU A 10 29.32 40.25 -36.53
C LEU A 10 30.11 40.02 -35.23
N LEU A 11 30.84 38.91 -35.16
CA LEU A 11 32.06 38.82 -34.36
C LEU A 11 33.20 38.26 -35.23
N GLN A 12 34.01 39.25 -35.62
CA GLN A 12 35.41 39.27 -36.00
C GLN A 12 36.17 37.95 -36.20
N ASP A 13 36.70 37.88 -37.43
CA ASP A 13 37.86 37.16 -37.91
C ASP A 13 39.08 37.35 -36.97
N ASP A 14 39.45 36.29 -36.25
CA ASP A 14 40.78 36.11 -35.68
C ASP A 14 41.41 34.89 -36.36
N SER A 15 42.27 35.19 -37.34
CA SER A 15 43.16 34.24 -37.99
C SER A 15 43.96 33.43 -36.97
N LEU A 16 43.84 32.11 -37.02
CA LEU A 16 44.77 31.17 -36.39
C LEU A 16 45.52 30.35 -37.45
N PRO A 17 46.80 30.04 -37.19
CA PRO A 17 47.76 29.66 -38.20
C PRO A 17 47.56 28.21 -38.65
N ASP A 18 47.87 28.00 -39.93
CA ASP A 18 48.18 26.71 -40.52
C ASP A 18 49.16 25.94 -39.63
N LYS A 19 48.70 24.80 -39.11
CA LYS A 19 49.56 23.75 -38.57
C LYS A 19 49.10 22.41 -39.12
N SER A 20 49.66 22.09 -40.28
CA SER A 20 50.06 20.74 -40.65
C SER A 20 50.73 19.98 -39.47
N SER A 21 50.38 18.70 -39.38
CA SER A 21 50.96 17.59 -38.59
C SER A 21 50.78 17.58 -37.06
N ASP A 22 49.70 16.95 -36.58
CA ASP A 22 49.73 15.97 -35.45
C ASP A 22 48.33 15.38 -35.18
N GLY A 23 47.80 14.63 -36.17
CA GLY A 23 46.49 13.98 -36.08
C GLY A 23 46.43 12.68 -35.26
N ALA A 24 47.57 12.17 -34.78
CA ALA A 24 47.62 10.89 -34.09
C ALA A 24 47.39 10.99 -32.57
N ASN A 25 47.80 12.11 -31.93
CA ASN A 25 47.90 12.20 -30.47
C ASN A 25 46.65 12.75 -29.76
N ARG A 26 45.71 13.37 -30.48
CA ARG A 26 44.42 13.82 -29.91
C ARG A 26 43.41 12.68 -29.74
N SER A 27 43.49 11.67 -30.61
CA SER A 27 42.56 10.53 -30.60
C SER A 27 42.87 9.50 -29.50
N SER A 28 44.10 9.48 -28.97
CA SER A 28 44.48 8.61 -27.86
C SER A 28 43.94 9.18 -26.54
N SER A 29 44.15 10.47 -26.28
CA SER A 29 43.66 11.12 -25.05
C SER A 29 42.13 11.12 -24.94
N ASP A 30 41.40 11.24 -26.05
CA ASP A 30 39.93 11.17 -26.07
C ASP A 30 39.41 9.75 -25.79
N ARG A 31 40.15 8.73 -26.25
CA ARG A 31 39.90 7.32 -25.90
C ARG A 31 40.22 7.03 -24.44
N ASP A 32 41.34 7.53 -23.93
CA ASP A 32 41.71 7.40 -22.51
C ASP A 32 40.68 8.09 -21.59
N LEU A 33 40.13 9.23 -22.01
CA LEU A 33 39.06 9.92 -21.30
C LEU A 33 37.74 9.12 -21.32
N HIS A 34 37.43 8.48 -22.44
CA HIS A 34 36.26 7.61 -22.57
C HIS A 34 36.38 6.35 -21.71
N ASP A 35 37.57 5.76 -21.65
CA ASP A 35 37.86 4.57 -20.84
C ASP A 35 37.80 4.89 -19.34
N THR A 36 38.33 6.04 -18.93
CA THR A 36 38.23 6.51 -17.53
C THR A 36 36.79 6.85 -17.15
N PHE A 37 36.01 7.48 -18.02
CA PHE A 37 34.59 7.72 -17.79
C PHE A 37 33.79 6.40 -17.75
N SER A 38 34.12 5.44 -18.60
CA SER A 38 33.50 4.11 -18.60
C SER A 38 33.81 3.35 -17.31
N LEU A 39 35.04 3.43 -16.81
CA LEU A 39 35.43 2.84 -15.54
C LEU A 39 34.68 3.49 -14.36
N PHE A 40 34.54 4.82 -14.40
CA PHE A 40 33.75 5.56 -13.41
C PHE A 40 32.27 5.16 -13.46
N LYS A 41 31.69 5.05 -14.66
CA LYS A 41 30.31 4.61 -14.85
C LYS A 41 30.09 3.20 -14.28
N LEU A 42 30.96 2.25 -14.62
CA LEU A 42 30.90 0.88 -14.09
C LEU A 42 31.00 0.85 -12.56
N TYR A 43 31.87 1.70 -11.98
CA TYR A 43 31.98 1.84 -10.54
C TYR A 43 30.68 2.38 -9.91
N MET A 44 30.09 3.42 -10.51
CA MET A 44 28.85 4.04 -10.03
C MET A 44 27.66 3.09 -10.14
N ASP A 45 27.50 2.42 -11.29
CA ASP A 45 26.46 1.41 -11.51
C ASP A 45 26.60 0.28 -10.47
N GLY A 46 27.81 -0.23 -10.26
CA GLY A 46 28.07 -1.26 -9.24
C GLY A 46 27.82 -0.80 -7.79
N LYS A 47 28.08 0.47 -7.47
CA LYS A 47 27.71 1.05 -6.17
C LYS A 47 26.20 1.21 -6.02
N MET A 48 25.50 1.59 -7.09
CA MET A 48 24.06 1.74 -7.11
C MET A 48 23.36 0.39 -6.92
N ASP A 49 23.77 -0.63 -7.67
CA ASP A 49 23.28 -2.01 -7.55
C ASP A 49 23.52 -2.56 -6.13
N SER A 50 24.68 -2.26 -5.55
CA SER A 50 24.99 -2.66 -4.17
C SER A 50 24.09 -1.96 -3.14
N LEU A 51 23.73 -0.70 -3.35
CA LEU A 51 22.84 0.03 -2.46
C LEU A 51 21.41 -0.47 -2.59
N GLU A 52 20.93 -0.66 -3.82
CA GLU A 52 19.60 -1.23 -4.10
C GLU A 52 19.46 -2.62 -3.48
N SER A 53 20.46 -3.48 -3.64
CA SER A 53 20.49 -4.81 -3.02
C SER A 53 20.44 -4.77 -1.50
N LYS A 54 21.10 -3.79 -0.85
CA LYS A 54 21.04 -3.62 0.61
C LYS A 54 19.66 -3.15 1.05
N LEU A 55 19.08 -2.18 0.34
CA LEU A 55 17.76 -1.65 0.63
C LEU A 55 16.68 -2.75 0.56
N VAL A 56 16.71 -3.57 -0.49
CA VAL A 56 15.77 -4.71 -0.66
C VAL A 56 15.91 -5.71 0.49
N ARG A 57 17.15 -6.06 0.88
CA ARG A 57 17.39 -6.99 1.99
C ARG A 57 16.92 -6.44 3.34
N GLU A 58 17.15 -5.16 3.61
CA GLU A 58 16.66 -4.52 4.83
C GLU A 58 15.14 -4.44 4.87
N GLN A 59 14.50 -4.09 3.74
CA GLN A 59 13.05 -4.07 3.62
C GLN A 59 12.43 -5.47 3.86
N ASP A 60 13.03 -6.52 3.29
CA ASP A 60 12.58 -7.90 3.50
C ASP A 60 12.78 -8.35 4.96
N ALA A 61 13.91 -8.00 5.57
CA ALA A 61 14.19 -8.33 6.96
C ALA A 61 13.23 -7.61 7.92
N MET A 62 12.93 -6.32 7.68
CA MET A 62 11.93 -5.58 8.45
C MET A 62 10.52 -6.16 8.25
N SER A 63 10.15 -6.49 7.01
CA SER A 63 8.84 -7.10 6.71
C SER A 63 8.65 -8.45 7.40
N LYS A 64 9.73 -9.27 7.48
CA LYS A 64 9.73 -10.53 8.23
C LYS A 64 9.59 -10.30 9.74
N LYS A 65 10.36 -9.37 10.31
CA LYS A 65 10.27 -9.03 11.75
C LYS A 65 8.88 -8.50 12.12
N ILE A 66 8.27 -7.65 11.29
CA ILE A 66 6.90 -7.16 11.52
C ILE A 66 5.89 -8.31 11.43
N LYS A 67 6.03 -9.23 10.46
CA LYS A 67 5.15 -10.42 10.38
C LYS A 67 5.32 -11.37 11.58
N GLU A 68 6.51 -11.44 12.16
CA GLU A 68 6.84 -12.32 13.30
C GLU A 68 6.40 -11.72 14.64
N GLU A 69 6.65 -10.43 14.88
CA GLU A 69 6.13 -9.70 16.05
C GLU A 69 4.60 -9.64 16.04
N VAL A 70 3.99 -9.58 14.86
CA VAL A 70 2.54 -9.66 14.66
C VAL A 70 2.16 -11.11 14.35
N SER A 71 2.58 -12.07 15.18
CA SER A 71 1.99 -13.42 15.14
C SER A 71 0.50 -13.33 15.53
N ILE A 72 -0.34 -13.03 14.54
CA ILE A 72 -1.79 -12.84 14.74
C ILE A 72 -2.38 -14.19 15.09
N LYS A 73 -2.49 -14.46 16.40
CA LYS A 73 -3.30 -15.57 16.90
C LYS A 73 -4.76 -15.16 16.80
N PHE A 74 -5.40 -15.60 15.74
CA PHE A 74 -6.84 -15.46 15.57
C PHE A 74 -7.59 -16.34 16.57
N LYS A 75 -8.58 -15.77 17.28
CA LYS A 75 -9.47 -16.49 18.19
C LYS A 75 -10.48 -17.34 17.43
N HIS A 76 -10.95 -16.87 16.28
CA HIS A 76 -11.96 -17.55 15.48
C HIS A 76 -11.36 -18.16 14.21
N GLU A 77 -11.58 -19.46 14.02
CA GLU A 77 -11.06 -20.22 12.89
C GLU A 77 -11.47 -19.63 11.54
N GLY A 78 -12.76 -19.29 11.38
CA GLY A 78 -13.28 -18.70 10.14
C GLY A 78 -12.59 -17.38 9.77
N ASN A 79 -12.30 -16.53 10.77
CA ASN A 79 -11.59 -15.27 10.54
C ASN A 79 -10.15 -15.54 10.07
N ARG A 80 -9.47 -16.54 10.65
CA ARG A 80 -8.12 -16.93 10.24
C ARG A 80 -8.08 -17.40 8.79
N ILE A 81 -9.01 -18.28 8.40
CA ILE A 81 -9.10 -18.83 7.04
C ILE A 81 -9.30 -17.69 6.04
N GLN A 82 -10.24 -16.79 6.31
CA GLN A 82 -10.53 -15.63 5.45
C GLN A 82 -9.32 -14.67 5.36
N PHE A 83 -8.64 -14.41 6.49
CA PHE A 83 -7.46 -13.56 6.49
C PHE A 83 -6.32 -14.14 5.65
N LYS A 84 -6.05 -15.45 5.77
CA LYS A 84 -5.00 -16.12 4.97
C LYS A 84 -5.31 -16.09 3.48
N PHE A 85 -6.55 -16.39 3.10
CA PHE A 85 -6.99 -16.31 1.71
C PHE A 85 -6.82 -14.89 1.15
N ASN A 86 -7.19 -13.86 1.92
CA ASN A 86 -6.98 -12.48 1.50
C ASN A 86 -5.49 -12.10 1.40
N GLU A 87 -4.62 -12.60 2.28
CA GLU A 87 -3.16 -12.43 2.15
C GLU A 87 -2.62 -13.04 0.85
N GLU A 88 -3.13 -14.20 0.44
CA GLU A 88 -2.79 -14.82 -0.85
C GLU A 88 -3.20 -13.92 -2.01
N ILE A 89 -4.43 -13.38 -1.99
CA ILE A 89 -4.90 -12.41 -3.00
C ILE A 89 -4.00 -11.17 -3.03
N VAL A 90 -3.61 -10.62 -1.88
CA VAL A 90 -2.69 -9.47 -1.82
C VAL A 90 -1.35 -9.81 -2.48
N ASN A 91 -0.83 -11.01 -2.26
CA ASN A 91 0.42 -11.43 -2.91
C ASN A 91 0.25 -11.53 -4.43
N ASP A 92 -0.85 -12.08 -4.91
CA ASP A 92 -1.10 -12.23 -6.35
C ASP A 92 -1.37 -10.87 -7.04
N LEU A 93 -2.09 -9.96 -6.37
CA LEU A 93 -2.25 -8.58 -6.84
C LEU A 93 -0.92 -7.82 -6.89
N ASN A 94 -0.03 -8.02 -5.92
CA ASN A 94 1.31 -7.43 -5.97
C ASN A 94 2.17 -7.99 -7.09
N LYS A 95 2.06 -9.30 -7.40
CA LYS A 95 2.74 -9.88 -8.58
C LYS A 95 2.20 -9.25 -9.87
N LEU A 96 0.87 -9.14 -9.99
CA LEU A 96 0.21 -8.53 -11.13
C LEU A 96 0.62 -7.06 -11.30
N TYR A 97 0.64 -6.29 -10.21
CA TYR A 97 1.09 -4.90 -10.22
C TYR A 97 2.51 -4.76 -10.79
N LYS A 98 3.43 -5.66 -10.41
CA LYS A 98 4.81 -5.68 -10.91
C LYS A 98 4.94 -6.10 -12.37
N SER A 99 3.99 -6.88 -12.90
CA SER A 99 4.01 -7.34 -14.30
C SER A 99 3.35 -6.37 -15.28
N ILE A 100 2.54 -5.42 -14.78
CA ILE A 100 1.87 -4.44 -15.63
C ILE A 100 2.88 -3.35 -16.05
N PRO A 101 2.98 -3.01 -17.34
CA PRO A 101 3.81 -1.90 -17.80
C PRO A 101 3.32 -0.56 -17.24
N SER A 102 4.25 0.33 -16.88
CA SER A 102 3.93 1.66 -16.33
C SER A 102 3.08 2.54 -17.26
N THR A 103 3.03 2.22 -18.56
CA THR A 103 2.19 2.90 -19.56
C THR A 103 0.70 2.62 -19.38
N GLU A 104 0.34 1.54 -18.67
CA GLU A 104 -1.04 1.08 -18.54
C GLU A 104 -1.71 1.60 -17.25
N ALA A 105 -1.83 2.93 -17.16
CA ALA A 105 -2.29 3.62 -15.95
C ALA A 105 -3.69 3.22 -15.46
N HIS A 106 -4.59 2.79 -16.36
CA HIS A 106 -5.92 2.33 -15.95
C HIS A 106 -5.85 1.00 -15.19
N SER A 107 -5.14 0.01 -15.73
CA SER A 107 -4.97 -1.30 -15.11
C SER A 107 -4.24 -1.20 -13.77
N ILE A 108 -3.22 -0.34 -13.68
CA ILE A 108 -2.52 -0.05 -12.42
C ILE A 108 -3.50 0.49 -11.37
N ARG A 109 -4.34 1.47 -11.71
CA ARG A 109 -5.34 2.02 -10.78
C ARG A 109 -6.32 0.96 -10.30
N VAL A 110 -6.84 0.11 -11.20
CA VAL A 110 -7.75 -0.97 -10.82
C VAL A 110 -7.08 -1.95 -9.85
N VAL A 111 -5.82 -2.32 -10.09
CA VAL A 111 -5.09 -3.21 -9.17
C VAL A 111 -4.87 -2.56 -7.81
N LEU A 112 -4.52 -1.27 -7.76
CA LEU A 112 -4.38 -0.54 -6.50
C LEU A 112 -5.71 -0.47 -5.72
N ASP A 113 -6.82 -0.16 -6.39
CA ASP A 113 -8.15 -0.14 -5.78
C ASP A 113 -8.53 -1.52 -5.20
N LEU A 114 -8.21 -2.60 -5.91
CA LEU A 114 -8.43 -3.97 -5.44
C LEU A 114 -7.54 -4.28 -4.22
N LEU A 115 -6.28 -3.85 -4.25
CA LEU A 115 -5.35 -4.03 -3.15
C LEU A 115 -5.86 -3.35 -1.88
N ASP A 116 -6.36 -2.13 -1.99
CA ASP A 116 -6.90 -1.36 -0.87
C ASP A 116 -8.18 -1.98 -0.31
N LYS A 117 -9.07 -2.48 -1.17
CA LYS A 117 -10.27 -3.22 -0.74
C LYS A 117 -9.92 -4.49 0.05
N VAL A 118 -8.95 -5.28 -0.41
CA VAL A 118 -8.55 -6.52 0.28
C VAL A 118 -7.84 -6.23 1.59
N LYS A 119 -6.95 -5.22 1.62
CA LYS A 119 -6.31 -4.74 2.86
C LYS A 119 -7.34 -4.22 3.85
N GLY A 120 -8.32 -3.44 3.39
CA GLY A 120 -9.46 -2.99 4.18
C GLY A 120 -10.22 -4.17 4.77
N ARG A 121 -10.52 -5.20 3.98
CA ARG A 121 -11.19 -6.41 4.48
C ARG A 121 -10.38 -7.11 5.58
N ASN A 122 -9.07 -7.24 5.42
CA ASN A 122 -8.19 -7.81 6.44
C ASN A 122 -8.17 -7.00 7.73
N LYS A 123 -8.22 -5.67 7.64
CA LYS A 123 -8.39 -4.78 8.81
C LYS A 123 -9.70 -5.08 9.54
N LEU A 124 -10.81 -5.20 8.83
CA LEU A 124 -12.12 -5.52 9.43
C LEU A 124 -12.14 -6.89 10.09
N ILE A 125 -11.51 -7.90 9.49
CA ILE A 125 -11.37 -9.23 10.08
C ILE A 125 -10.59 -9.15 11.41
N ARG A 126 -9.52 -8.35 11.46
CA ARG A 126 -8.77 -8.14 12.71
C ARG A 126 -9.64 -7.49 13.80
N ILE A 127 -10.42 -6.46 13.45
CA ILE A 127 -11.35 -5.79 14.39
C ILE A 127 -12.39 -6.80 14.91
N ALA A 128 -12.99 -7.59 14.01
CA ALA A 128 -13.97 -8.59 14.39
C ALA A 128 -13.37 -9.69 15.28
N ASP A 129 -12.11 -10.07 15.06
CA ASP A 129 -11.49 -11.13 15.84
C ASP A 129 -10.98 -10.66 17.21
N SER A 130 -10.51 -9.41 17.30
CA SER A 130 -10.04 -8.82 18.56
C SER A 130 -11.19 -8.44 19.48
N SER A 131 -12.30 -7.93 18.92
CA SER A 131 -13.41 -7.36 19.68
C SER A 131 -14.34 -8.42 20.30
N PRO A 132 -14.79 -8.27 21.57
CA PRO A 132 -15.78 -9.17 22.16
C PRO A 132 -17.15 -9.12 21.48
N ALA A 133 -17.51 -8.00 20.85
CA ALA A 133 -18.76 -7.87 20.09
C ALA A 133 -18.61 -8.30 18.60
N GLY A 134 -17.41 -8.76 18.21
CA GLY A 134 -17.15 -9.38 16.92
C GLY A 134 -17.52 -8.50 15.71
N TRP A 135 -18.23 -9.09 14.75
CA TRP A 135 -18.73 -8.41 13.56
C TRP A 135 -19.72 -7.26 13.86
N SER A 136 -20.32 -7.21 15.05
CA SER A 136 -21.15 -6.06 15.44
C SER A 136 -20.30 -4.80 15.62
N THR A 137 -19.07 -4.93 16.11
CA THR A 137 -18.09 -3.83 16.19
C THR A 137 -17.70 -3.33 14.81
N VAL A 138 -17.50 -4.25 13.85
CA VAL A 138 -17.20 -3.88 12.46
C VAL A 138 -18.32 -3.03 11.86
N ARG A 139 -19.59 -3.41 12.07
CA ARG A 139 -20.73 -2.64 11.56
C ARG A 139 -20.77 -1.21 12.10
N GLU A 140 -20.48 -1.03 13.38
CA GLU A 140 -20.39 0.30 14.02
C GLU A 140 -19.13 1.07 13.59
N TYR A 141 -18.06 0.36 13.25
CA TYR A 141 -16.83 0.95 12.73
C TYR A 141 -17.04 1.50 11.31
N GLU A 142 -17.72 0.76 10.44
CA GLU A 142 -18.00 1.20 9.06
C GLU A 142 -19.05 2.32 9.00
N SER A 143 -19.94 2.44 9.99
CA SER A 143 -21.01 3.45 10.01
C SER A 143 -20.56 4.87 10.38
N ASN A 144 -19.33 5.07 10.88
CA ASN A 144 -18.82 6.40 11.26
C ASN A 144 -17.69 6.85 10.31
N ASP A 145 -18.02 7.75 9.39
CA ASP A 145 -17.16 8.22 8.29
C ASP A 145 -16.33 9.48 8.63
N ILE A 146 -15.63 9.49 9.77
CA ILE A 146 -14.77 10.64 10.13
C ILE A 146 -13.31 10.18 10.07
N ALA A 147 -12.63 10.56 8.99
CA ALA A 147 -11.30 10.11 8.59
C ALA A 147 -10.18 10.93 9.26
N SER A 148 -9.37 10.26 10.07
CA SER A 148 -7.95 10.57 10.30
C SER A 148 -7.29 9.33 10.92
N ASP A 149 -6.20 8.85 10.32
CA ASP A 149 -5.50 7.60 10.68
C ASP A 149 -5.01 7.59 12.14
N SER A 150 -4.91 8.75 12.79
CA SER A 150 -4.56 8.89 14.21
C SER A 150 -5.68 8.49 15.18
N GLU A 151 -6.94 8.34 14.73
CA GLU A 151 -8.10 8.10 15.61
C GLU A 151 -8.63 6.66 15.54
N ASP A 152 -7.94 5.77 14.82
CA ASP A 152 -8.44 4.42 14.52
C ASP A 152 -8.67 3.56 15.76
N GLU A 153 -7.73 3.58 16.72
CA GLU A 153 -7.88 2.81 17.96
C GLU A 153 -9.05 3.33 18.81
N LYS A 154 -9.19 4.65 18.89
CA LYS A 154 -10.29 5.31 19.60
C LYS A 154 -11.63 4.99 18.93
N LYS A 155 -11.67 4.95 17.59
CA LYS A 155 -12.85 4.56 16.81
C LYS A 155 -13.24 3.11 17.07
N ILE A 156 -12.28 2.18 17.09
CA ILE A 156 -12.54 0.77 17.42
C ILE A 156 -13.15 0.64 18.82
N ARG A 157 -12.58 1.31 19.83
CA ARG A 157 -13.11 1.29 21.21
C ARG A 157 -14.52 1.88 21.29
N GLN A 158 -14.80 2.95 20.56
CA GLN A 158 -16.15 3.54 20.49
C GLN A 158 -17.14 2.61 19.80
N ALA A 159 -16.78 2.03 18.65
CA ALA A 159 -17.59 1.09 17.91
C ALA A 159 -17.92 -0.15 18.77
N GLU A 160 -16.93 -0.68 19.47
CA GLU A 160 -17.10 -1.81 20.39
C GLU A 160 -18.03 -1.45 21.55
N SER A 161 -17.86 -0.27 22.15
CA SER A 161 -18.75 0.22 23.22
C SER A 161 -20.20 0.33 22.74
N ARG A 162 -20.44 0.85 21.53
CA ARG A 162 -21.77 0.94 20.92
C ARG A 162 -22.36 -0.43 20.62
N ALA A 163 -21.56 -1.32 20.02
CA ALA A 163 -21.95 -2.70 19.73
C ALA A 163 -22.35 -3.45 21.02
N MET A 164 -21.57 -3.29 22.09
CA MET A 164 -21.88 -3.92 23.39
C MET A 164 -23.17 -3.37 24.02
N ARG A 165 -23.46 -2.06 23.88
CA ARG A 165 -24.73 -1.47 24.35
C ARG A 165 -25.91 -2.04 23.59
N THR A 166 -25.83 -2.10 22.26
CA THR A 166 -26.93 -2.64 21.44
C THR A 166 -27.15 -4.13 21.69
N MET A 167 -26.10 -4.92 21.94
CA MET A 167 -26.24 -6.33 22.34
C MET A 167 -26.96 -6.45 23.70
N LYS A 168 -26.57 -5.67 24.71
CA LYS A 168 -27.23 -5.66 26.03
C LYS A 168 -28.71 -5.28 25.94
N ASP A 169 -29.04 -4.27 25.13
CA ASP A 169 -30.42 -3.82 24.97
C ASP A 169 -31.29 -4.85 24.24
N LYS A 170 -30.74 -5.55 23.26
CA LYS A 170 -31.42 -6.68 22.60
C LYS A 170 -31.73 -7.79 23.60
N THR A 171 -30.75 -8.22 24.39
CA THR A 171 -30.95 -9.27 25.42
C THR A 171 -32.04 -8.87 26.43
N LYS A 172 -32.05 -7.61 26.88
CA LYS A 172 -33.09 -7.08 27.79
C LYS A 172 -34.49 -7.03 27.17
N ARG A 173 -34.58 -6.74 25.86
CA ARG A 173 -35.87 -6.76 25.14
C ARG A 173 -36.38 -8.18 24.95
N THR A 174 -35.51 -9.12 24.62
CA THR A 174 -35.88 -10.54 24.48
C THR A 174 -36.34 -11.11 25.81
N SER A 175 -35.66 -10.83 26.93
CA SER A 175 -36.09 -11.32 28.25
C SER A 175 -37.43 -10.74 28.70
N ARG A 176 -37.71 -9.46 28.41
CA ARG A 176 -39.04 -8.85 28.66
C ARG A 176 -40.14 -9.46 27.79
N SER A 177 -39.85 -9.74 26.52
CA SER A 177 -40.80 -10.38 25.61
C SER A 177 -41.18 -11.78 26.07
N VAL A 178 -40.20 -12.59 26.50
CA VAL A 178 -40.45 -13.95 27.02
C VAL A 178 -41.28 -13.89 28.32
N PHE A 179 -40.99 -12.93 29.20
CA PHE A 179 -41.73 -12.76 30.46
C PHE A 179 -43.18 -12.28 30.27
N GLN A 180 -43.49 -11.51 29.23
CA GLN A 180 -44.88 -11.15 28.89
C GLN A 180 -45.64 -12.32 28.24
N GLN A 181 -44.95 -13.13 27.43
CA GLN A 181 -45.56 -14.28 26.77
C GLN A 181 -45.96 -15.35 27.79
N THR A 182 -45.14 -15.62 28.81
CA THR A 182 -45.47 -16.59 29.87
C THR A 182 -46.64 -16.14 30.75
N GLN A 183 -46.75 -14.86 31.11
CA GLN A 183 -47.89 -14.35 31.89
C GLN A 183 -49.22 -14.40 31.13
N SER A 184 -49.19 -14.16 29.81
CA SER A 184 -50.37 -14.27 28.95
C SER A 184 -50.83 -15.72 28.73
N ALA A 185 -49.91 -16.69 28.76
CA ALA A 185 -50.22 -18.12 28.65
C ALA A 185 -50.77 -18.69 29.98
N THR A 186 -50.25 -18.24 31.13
CA THR A 186 -50.76 -18.66 32.45
C THR A 186 -52.18 -18.12 32.71
N SER A 187 -52.50 -16.91 32.25
CA SER A 187 -53.84 -16.33 32.43
C SER A 187 -54.94 -16.95 31.55
N ARG A 188 -54.59 -17.66 30.47
CA ARG A 188 -55.57 -18.34 29.59
C ARG A 188 -55.94 -19.75 30.05
N ASN A 189 -55.16 -20.36 30.94
CA ASN A 189 -55.40 -21.72 31.45
C ASN A 189 -56.15 -21.77 32.79
N LEU A 190 -56.70 -20.64 33.23
CA LEU A 190 -57.42 -20.48 34.50
C LEU A 190 -58.90 -20.09 34.31
N CYS A 191 -59.46 -20.28 33.11
CA CYS A 191 -60.88 -20.08 32.83
C CYS A 191 -61.52 -21.35 32.30
#